data_AF-B7K7D5-F1
#
_entry.id   AF-B7K7D5-F1
#
_cell.length_a   1.000
_cell.length_b   1.000
_cell.length_c   1.000
_cell.angle_alpha   90.00
_cell.angle_beta   90.00
_cell.angle_gamma   90.00
#
_symmetry.space_group_name_H-M   'P 1'
#
loop_
_entity.id
_entity.type
_entity.pdbx_description
1 polymer ?
#
loop_
_entity_poly.entity_id
_entity_poly.type
_entity_poly.pdbx_seq_one_letter_code
_entity_poly.pdbx_strand_id
1 'polypeptide(L)'
;MIKKLILATLMIALTEVPVTAQTATFYSSGYQGKRTASGERFSQHQPVAAHPSLPFGTRVKVINRRTGKSVVVRIVDRCRCSIDLSQSAFRQIGALSAGRIPVKIQVLR
;
A
#
# COMPACT_ATOMS: atom_id res chain seq x y z
N MET A 1 12.16 -53.58 -33.56
CA MET A 1 12.13 -52.14 -33.88
C MET A 1 11.48 -51.39 -32.71
N ILE A 2 12.28 -50.85 -31.79
CA ILE A 2 11.82 -50.27 -30.52
C ILE A 2 11.80 -48.75 -30.67
N LYS A 3 10.60 -48.14 -30.70
CA LYS A 3 10.45 -46.68 -30.64
C LYS A 3 10.53 -46.25 -29.18
N LYS A 4 11.67 -45.66 -28.76
CA LYS A 4 11.83 -45.03 -27.45
C LYS A 4 11.04 -43.73 -27.44
N LEU A 5 9.95 -43.68 -26.67
CA LEU A 5 9.19 -42.48 -26.39
C LEU A 5 9.83 -41.78 -25.18
N ILE A 6 10.57 -40.70 -25.41
CA ILE A 6 11.12 -39.88 -24.32
C ILE A 6 10.01 -38.97 -23.82
N LEU A 7 9.50 -39.27 -22.63
CA LEU A 7 8.52 -38.46 -21.91
C LEU A 7 9.26 -37.24 -21.34
N ALA A 8 9.09 -36.07 -21.97
CA ALA A 8 9.68 -34.83 -21.51
C ALA A 8 8.87 -34.27 -20.33
N THR A 9 9.39 -34.42 -19.12
CA THR A 9 8.81 -33.83 -17.91
C THR A 9 9.08 -32.32 -17.90
N LEU A 10 8.04 -31.53 -18.11
CA LEU A 10 8.08 -30.06 -18.07
C LEU A 10 8.24 -29.59 -16.61
N MET A 11 9.47 -29.30 -16.20
CA MET A 11 9.75 -28.59 -14.94
C MET A 11 9.31 -27.13 -15.07
N ILE A 12 8.16 -26.78 -14.50
CA ILE A 12 7.74 -25.39 -14.34
C ILE A 12 8.62 -24.76 -13.25
N ALA A 13 9.61 -23.97 -13.66
CA ALA A 13 10.34 -23.11 -12.75
C ALA A 13 9.39 -22.04 -12.20
N LEU A 14 9.00 -22.17 -10.93
CA LEU A 14 8.27 -21.12 -10.21
C LEU A 14 9.19 -19.90 -10.10
N THR A 15 8.96 -18.91 -10.95
CA THR A 15 9.63 -17.62 -10.82
C THR A 15 9.07 -16.93 -9.59
N GLU A 16 9.86 -16.86 -8.52
CA GLU A 16 9.51 -16.07 -7.35
C GLU A 16 9.54 -14.59 -7.75
N VAL A 17 8.37 -14.02 -8.00
CA VAL A 17 8.25 -12.57 -8.20
C VAL A 17 8.61 -11.91 -6.88
N PRO A 18 9.66 -11.07 -6.81
CA PRO A 18 10.06 -10.45 -5.55
C PRO A 18 8.93 -9.56 -5.05
N VAL A 19 8.21 -10.01 -4.02
CA VAL A 19 7.17 -9.21 -3.37
C VAL A 19 7.87 -8.09 -2.61
N THR A 20 7.94 -6.91 -3.23
CA THR A 20 8.51 -5.73 -2.56
C THR A 20 7.73 -5.48 -1.28
N ALA A 21 8.45 -5.42 -0.15
CA ALA A 21 7.84 -5.20 1.15
C ALA A 21 7.10 -3.86 1.18
N GLN A 22 5.77 -3.90 1.30
CA GLN A 22 4.95 -2.70 1.40
C GLN A 22 5.04 -2.12 2.80
N THR A 23 5.25 -0.81 2.89
CA THR A 23 5.25 -0.09 4.16
C THR A 23 4.39 1.16 4.11
N ALA A 24 3.74 1.47 5.23
CA ALA A 24 3.06 2.75 5.42
C ALA A 24 3.96 3.72 6.17
N THR A 25 3.95 4.98 5.74
CA THR A 25 4.41 6.17 6.48
C THR A 25 3.21 7.09 6.75
N PHE A 26 3.46 8.29 7.29
CA PHE A 26 2.45 9.32 7.40
C PHE A 26 2.96 10.72 7.06
N TYR A 27 2.04 11.58 6.61
CA TYR A 27 2.31 12.98 6.31
C TYR A 27 2.79 13.77 7.54
N SER A 28 3.80 14.63 7.33
CA SER A 28 4.15 15.68 8.30
C SER A 28 2.99 16.67 8.47
N SER A 29 2.82 17.21 9.68
CA SER A 29 1.75 18.18 10.01
C SER A 29 1.77 19.42 9.12
N GLY A 30 2.94 19.82 8.60
CA GLY A 30 3.11 20.98 7.71
C GLY A 30 2.44 20.87 6.32
N TYR A 31 1.81 19.74 6.00
CA TYR A 31 1.01 19.58 4.79
C TYR A 31 -0.46 19.98 4.95
N GLN A 32 -0.93 20.23 6.18
CA GLN A 32 -2.32 20.60 6.45
C GLN A 32 -2.79 21.75 5.55
N GLY A 33 -3.91 21.57 4.87
CA GLY A 33 -4.54 22.58 4.01
C GLY A 33 -3.87 22.81 2.66
N LYS A 34 -2.72 22.18 2.36
CA LYS A 34 -2.07 22.25 1.04
C LYS A 34 -2.87 21.45 0.01
N ARG A 35 -2.74 21.82 -1.27
CA ARG A 35 -3.36 21.04 -2.36
C ARG A 35 -2.60 19.74 -2.59
N THR A 36 -3.35 18.66 -2.75
CA THR A 36 -2.87 17.33 -3.15
C THR A 36 -2.87 17.20 -4.67
N ALA A 37 -2.27 16.14 -5.21
CA ALA A 37 -2.30 15.84 -6.64
C ALA A 37 -3.70 15.56 -7.20
N SER A 38 -4.69 15.18 -6.37
CA SER A 38 -6.10 15.11 -6.79
C SER A 38 -6.77 16.48 -6.96
N GLY A 39 -6.12 17.56 -6.49
CA GLY A 39 -6.67 18.92 -6.47
C GLY A 39 -7.39 19.28 -5.16
N GLU A 40 -7.75 18.30 -4.33
CA GLU A 40 -8.35 18.52 -3.02
C GLU A 40 -7.34 19.09 -2.01
N ARG A 41 -7.82 19.86 -1.02
CA ARG A 41 -6.99 20.30 0.11
C ARG A 41 -6.81 19.15 1.11
N PHE A 42 -5.56 18.87 1.47
CA PHE A 42 -5.21 17.82 2.42
C PHE A 42 -5.67 18.15 3.84
N SER A 43 -6.17 17.13 4.55
CA SER A 43 -6.47 17.20 5.98
C SER A 43 -5.92 15.98 6.71
N GLN A 44 -5.11 16.24 7.75
CA GLN A 44 -4.54 15.22 8.64
C GLN A 44 -5.61 14.42 9.40
N HIS A 45 -6.81 14.98 9.54
CA HIS A 45 -7.92 14.41 10.31
C HIS A 45 -8.83 13.49 9.47
N GLN A 46 -8.65 13.44 8.15
CA GLN A 46 -9.46 12.60 7.27
C GLN A 46 -8.75 11.27 6.96
N PRO A 47 -9.49 10.16 6.74
CA PRO A 47 -8.92 8.89 6.35
C PRO A 47 -8.53 8.89 4.85
N VAL A 48 -7.42 9.56 4.54
CA VAL A 48 -6.89 9.71 3.17
C VAL A 48 -5.42 9.27 3.10
N ALA A 49 -4.94 9.00 1.90
CA ALA A 49 -3.57 8.58 1.66
C ALA A 49 -3.01 9.00 0.28
N ALA A 50 -1.69 9.02 0.19
CA ALA A 50 -0.95 9.09 -1.06
C ALA A 50 -0.55 7.69 -1.55
N HIS A 51 -0.57 7.47 -2.85
CA HIS A 51 -0.08 6.23 -3.45
C HIS A 51 0.58 6.51 -4.82
N PRO A 52 1.63 5.75 -5.22
CA PRO A 52 2.35 5.98 -6.48
C PRO A 52 1.44 6.05 -7.72
N SER A 53 0.54 5.07 -7.88
CA SER A 53 -0.19 4.89 -9.15
C SER A 53 -1.69 4.61 -9.06
N LEU A 54 -2.26 4.29 -7.90
CA LEU A 54 -3.69 4.00 -7.79
C LEU A 54 -4.53 5.22 -8.23
N PRO A 55 -5.67 5.04 -8.93
CA PRO A 55 -6.54 6.13 -9.30
C PRO A 55 -6.98 6.95 -8.08
N PHE A 56 -7.10 8.27 -8.23
CA PHE A 56 -7.67 9.10 -7.17
C PHE A 56 -9.11 8.67 -6.89
N GLY A 57 -9.52 8.74 -5.63
CA GLY A 57 -10.81 8.23 -5.18
C GLY A 57 -10.82 6.72 -4.85
N THR A 58 -9.82 5.95 -5.27
CA THR A 58 -9.71 4.53 -4.92
C THR A 58 -9.72 4.37 -3.40
N ARG A 59 -10.56 3.45 -2.89
CA ARG A 59 -10.55 3.07 -1.48
C ARG A 59 -9.65 1.87 -1.28
N VAL A 60 -8.80 1.92 -0.27
CA VAL A 60 -7.92 0.82 0.11
C VAL A 60 -8.04 0.52 1.59
N LYS A 61 -8.02 -0.77 1.94
CA LYS A 61 -7.80 -1.24 3.30
C LYS A 61 -6.31 -1.46 3.51
N VAL A 62 -5.75 -0.77 4.50
CA VAL A 62 -4.34 -0.84 4.89
C VAL A 62 -4.25 -1.61 6.19
N ILE A 63 -3.51 -2.71 6.19
CA ILE A 63 -3.44 -3.66 7.31
C ILE A 63 -2.01 -3.67 7.84
N ASN A 64 -1.80 -3.35 9.11
CA ASN A 64 -0.52 -3.51 9.77
C ASN A 64 -0.21 -5.01 9.92
N ARG A 65 0.88 -5.47 9.30
CA ARG A 65 1.25 -6.91 9.30
C ARG A 65 1.71 -7.41 10.67
N ARG A 66 2.14 -6.52 11.58
CA ARG A 66 2.59 -6.89 12.93
C ARG A 66 1.44 -7.06 13.91
N THR A 67 0.38 -6.26 13.77
CA THR A 67 -0.71 -6.18 14.77
C THR A 67 -2.07 -6.64 14.25
N GLY A 68 -2.23 -6.81 12.93
CA GLY A 68 -3.52 -7.11 12.30
C GLY A 68 -4.50 -5.92 12.24
N LYS A 69 -4.20 -4.80 12.91
CA LYS A 69 -5.03 -3.59 12.86
C LYS A 69 -5.12 -3.06 11.43
N SER A 70 -6.27 -2.49 11.07
CA SER A 70 -6.48 -1.98 9.72
C SER A 70 -7.29 -0.69 9.69
N VAL A 71 -7.07 0.12 8.65
CA VAL A 71 -7.80 1.35 8.37
C VAL A 71 -8.18 1.37 6.90
N VAL A 72 -9.36 1.91 6.57
CA VAL A 72 -9.76 2.18 5.19
C VAL A 72 -9.52 3.63 4.87
N VAL A 73 -8.82 3.90 3.77
CA VAL A 73 -8.48 5.25 3.32
C VAL A 73 -8.82 5.44 1.84
N ARG A 74 -8.98 6.70 1.43
CA ARG A 74 -9.14 7.10 0.02
C ARG A 74 -7.83 7.67 -0.53
N ILE A 75 -7.49 7.30 -1.76
CA ILE A 75 -6.30 7.84 -2.43
C ILE A 75 -6.60 9.24 -2.96
N VAL A 76 -5.81 10.23 -2.52
CA VAL A 76 -5.96 11.66 -2.90
C VAL A 76 -4.67 12.28 -3.41
N ASP A 77 -3.54 11.60 -3.31
CA ASP A 77 -2.24 12.19 -3.62
C ASP A 77 -1.21 11.18 -4.13
N ARG A 78 -0.01 11.66 -4.47
CA ARG A 78 1.13 10.88 -4.99
C ARG A 78 2.29 10.87 -4.00
N CYS A 79 2.97 9.72 -3.89
CA CYS A 79 4.23 9.59 -3.16
C CYS A 79 5.19 8.67 -3.92
N ARG A 80 6.47 8.69 -3.53
CA ARG A 80 7.51 7.74 -3.98
C ARG A 80 7.67 6.56 -3.02
N CYS A 81 6.60 6.22 -2.30
CA CYS A 81 6.53 5.27 -1.20
C CYS A 81 5.46 4.21 -1.48
N SER A 82 5.28 3.16 -0.66
CA SER A 82 4.17 2.22 -0.90
C SER A 82 2.81 2.88 -0.61
N ILE A 83 2.70 3.55 0.54
CA ILE A 83 1.52 4.35 0.90
C ILE A 83 1.89 5.37 1.99
N ASP A 84 1.41 6.61 1.85
CA ASP A 84 1.59 7.65 2.87
C ASP A 84 0.24 8.03 3.45
N LEU A 85 0.01 7.73 4.73
CA LEU A 85 -1.28 7.92 5.38
C LEU A 85 -1.41 9.32 5.97
N SER A 86 -2.63 9.83 6.10
CA SER A 86 -2.87 10.90 7.07
C SER A 86 -2.49 10.43 8.49
N GLN A 87 -2.11 11.37 9.36
CA GLN A 87 -1.77 11.04 10.75
C GLN A 87 -2.92 10.35 11.48
N SER A 88 -4.17 10.79 11.25
CA SER A 88 -5.36 10.14 11.83
C SER A 88 -5.52 8.70 11.38
N ALA A 89 -5.25 8.38 10.12
CA ALA A 89 -5.30 7.01 9.61
C ALA A 89 -4.13 6.16 10.15
N PHE A 90 -2.92 6.70 10.21
CA PHE A 90 -1.76 5.97 10.71
C PHE A 90 -1.93 5.59 12.19
N ARG A 91 -2.42 6.52 13.03
CA ARG A 91 -2.66 6.29 14.47
C ARG A 91 -3.59 5.12 14.75
N GLN A 92 -4.51 4.80 13.83
CA GLN A 92 -5.43 3.66 13.99
C GLN A 92 -4.70 2.31 13.85
N ILE A 93 -3.62 2.26 13.08
CA ILE A 93 -2.91 1.02 12.76
C ILE A 93 -1.50 0.94 13.37
N GLY A 94 -0.94 2.04 13.87
CA GLY A 94 0.38 2.06 14.50
C GLY A 94 0.65 3.34 15.30
N ALA A 95 1.67 3.30 16.16
CA ALA A 95 2.12 4.48 16.90
C ALA A 95 2.94 5.40 15.98
N LEU A 96 2.73 6.72 16.04
CA LEU A 96 3.49 7.67 15.22
C LEU A 96 5.01 7.59 15.46
N SER A 97 5.44 7.22 16.68
CA SER A 97 6.85 7.02 17.03
C SER A 97 7.54 5.93 16.20
N ALA A 98 6.77 5.01 15.58
CA ALA A 98 7.33 4.02 14.68
C ALA A 98 7.83 4.63 13.36
N GLY A 99 7.26 5.76 12.91
CA GLY A 99 7.56 6.43 11.64
C GLY A 99 7.12 5.66 10.39
N ARG A 100 7.46 4.37 10.33
CA ARG A 100 7.18 3.45 9.22
C ARG A 100 6.81 2.07 9.76
N ILE A 101 5.78 1.46 9.19
CA ILE A 101 5.33 0.11 9.57
C ILE A 101 5.10 -0.79 8.35
N PRO A 102 5.33 -2.11 8.45
CA PRO A 102 5.03 -3.04 7.37
C PRO A 102 3.51 -3.24 7.24
N VAL A 103 3.01 -3.15 6.01
CA VAL A 103 1.57 -3.23 5.73
C VAL A 103 1.24 -4.17 4.57
N LYS A 104 -0.04 -4.54 4.48
CA LYS A 104 -0.67 -5.08 3.28
C LYS A 104 -1.73 -4.08 2.81
N ILE A 105 -1.68 -3.67 1.54
CA ILE A 105 -2.67 -2.79 0.92
C ILE A 105 -3.64 -3.64 0.10
N GLN A 106 -4.95 -3.46 0.30
CA GLN A 106 -6.00 -4.13 -0.45
C GLN A 106 -6.94 -3.10 -1.05
N VAL A 107 -7.09 -3.10 -2.38
CA VAL A 107 -8.08 -2.28 -3.07
C VAL A 107 -9.47 -2.82 -2.76
N LEU A 108 -10.37 -1.93 -2.35
CA LEU A 108 -11.78 -2.23 -2.16
C LEU A 108 -12.51 -1.97 -3.47
N ARG A 109 -13.25 -2.97 -3.95
CA ARG A 109 -14.13 -2.87 -5.12
C ARG A 109 -15.55 -2.61 -4.67
#